data_AF-M7B752-F1
#
_entry.id   AF-M7B752-F1
#
_cell.length_a   1.000
_cell.length_b   1.000
_cell.length_c   1.000
_cell.angle_alpha   90.00
_cell.angle_beta   90.00
_cell.angle_gamma   90.00
#
_symmetry.space_group_name_H-M   'P 1'
#
loop_
_entity.id
_entity.type
_entity.pdbx_description
1 polymer ?
#
loop_
_entity_poly.entity_id
_entity_poly.type
_entity_poly.pdbx_seq_one_letter_code
_entity_poly.pdbx_strand_id
1 'polypeptide(L)'
;MTVLSGQPLSLEKQKQLAVNITHVLSLYGSIVDSYIIEFFTDNLWGKLPYSWQAVLTNLPSPQLAAVLLEKGKPEEVCYSVVWPLSLLAFKATAHTLAFSRTPHGRGGASATGRPEEFRENRCQSAKLNPLFRKHVKPKKQHEIRQLGKVVKKLSEITRCDQVVDIGSGQRHPRWAGGAALPRHALSYKAREAACHAIEDYALRLRSKSPILRTHCYRATLEMLIRAADPAKRRLGVQTINKAHQLAFEEYARLGLQCVGLDPAAPLDRACVDSMLAQQQNVVAFFSLALLLAPLVETLILLDRMIYLQEQGFQCQLIPLFNPSFSPRNLVLVAAKAGLDSALSTLAGED
;
A
#
# COMPACT_ATOMS: atom_id res chain seq x y z
N MET A 1 -1.14 -17.57 -12.07
CA MET A 1 -1.86 -16.83 -13.13
C MET A 1 -1.39 -15.39 -13.14
N THR A 2 -0.15 -15.18 -13.60
CA THR A 2 0.36 -13.85 -13.92
C THR A 2 -0.33 -13.37 -15.20
N VAL A 3 -0.83 -12.13 -15.20
CA VAL A 3 -1.30 -11.44 -16.41
C VAL A 3 -0.07 -11.21 -17.30
N LEU A 4 0.30 -12.23 -18.07
CA LEU A 4 1.43 -12.22 -19.03
C LEU A 4 0.99 -11.83 -20.45
N SER A 5 -0.30 -11.66 -20.69
CA SER A 5 -0.83 -11.14 -21.94
C SER A 5 -1.71 -9.95 -21.60
N GLY A 6 -1.44 -8.78 -22.17
CA GLY A 6 -2.22 -7.54 -21.99
C GLY A 6 -3.67 -7.59 -22.49
N GLN A 7 -4.28 -8.77 -22.49
CA GLN A 7 -5.69 -9.01 -22.71
C GLN A 7 -6.45 -8.78 -21.40
N PRO A 8 -7.54 -7.98 -21.41
CA PRO A 8 -8.37 -7.78 -20.23
C PRO A 8 -8.94 -9.11 -19.73
N LEU A 9 -8.94 -9.31 -18.42
CA LEU A 9 -9.54 -10.49 -17.80
C LEU A 9 -11.04 -10.54 -18.14
N SER A 10 -11.54 -11.69 -18.61
CA SER A 10 -12.98 -11.94 -18.75
C SER A 10 -13.69 -11.73 -17.41
N LEU A 11 -14.95 -11.29 -17.42
CA LEU A 11 -15.76 -11.07 -16.22
C LEU A 11 -15.72 -12.27 -15.24
N GLU A 12 -15.77 -13.50 -15.75
CA GLU A 12 -15.70 -14.72 -14.93
C GLU A 12 -14.36 -14.84 -14.19
N LYS A 13 -13.24 -14.66 -14.90
CA LYS A 13 -11.90 -14.63 -14.29
C LYS A 13 -11.75 -13.51 -13.26
N GLN A 14 -12.40 -12.36 -13.47
CA GLN A 14 -12.38 -11.25 -12.50
C GLN A 14 -13.13 -11.63 -11.23
N LYS A 15 -14.32 -12.24 -11.35
CA LYS A 15 -15.11 -12.76 -10.22
C LYS A 15 -14.33 -13.82 -9.46
N GLN A 16 -13.71 -14.77 -10.16
CA GLN A 16 -12.87 -15.80 -9.55
C GLN A 16 -11.65 -15.20 -8.83
N LEU A 17 -11.00 -14.18 -9.41
CA LEU A 17 -9.90 -13.49 -8.76
C LEU A 17 -10.35 -12.81 -7.46
N ALA A 18 -11.50 -12.15 -7.47
CA ALA A 18 -12.07 -11.53 -6.26
C ALA A 18 -12.37 -12.59 -5.18
N VAL A 19 -12.91 -13.75 -5.54
CA VAL A 19 -13.12 -14.88 -4.61
C VAL A 19 -11.78 -15.36 -4.02
N ASN A 20 -10.76 -15.55 -4.85
CA ASN A 20 -9.45 -16.02 -4.40
C ASN A 20 -8.80 -15.03 -3.44
N ILE A 21 -8.84 -13.72 -3.74
CA ILE A 21 -8.31 -12.68 -2.85
C ILE A 21 -9.08 -12.67 -1.54
N THR A 22 -10.40 -12.79 -1.59
CA THR A 22 -11.26 -12.82 -0.42
C THR A 22 -10.89 -13.98 0.51
N HIS A 23 -10.65 -15.17 -0.04
CA HIS A 23 -10.18 -16.32 0.72
C HIS A 23 -8.80 -16.10 1.34
N VAL A 24 -7.86 -15.50 0.62
CA VAL A 24 -6.53 -15.19 1.18
C VAL A 24 -6.62 -14.16 2.31
N LEU A 25 -7.43 -13.11 2.13
CA LEU A 25 -7.64 -12.10 3.16
C LEU A 25 -8.36 -12.66 4.39
N SER A 26 -9.23 -13.67 4.24
CA SER A 26 -9.85 -14.33 5.40
C SER A 26 -8.85 -15.21 6.17
N LEU A 27 -7.96 -15.92 5.46
CA LEU A 27 -6.90 -16.73 6.06
C LEU A 27 -5.88 -15.86 6.84
N TYR A 28 -5.52 -14.71 6.30
CA TYR A 28 -4.52 -13.80 6.89
C TYR A 28 -5.14 -12.54 7.51
N GLY A 29 -6.43 -12.62 7.87
CA GLY A 29 -7.20 -11.52 8.49
C GLY A 29 -6.51 -10.95 9.72
N SER A 30 -5.95 -11.83 10.56
CA SER A 30 -5.19 -11.46 11.76
C SER A 30 -3.97 -10.56 11.47
N ILE A 31 -3.41 -10.60 10.27
CA ILE A 31 -2.27 -9.78 9.86
C ILE A 31 -2.76 -8.46 9.25
N VAL A 32 -3.69 -8.52 8.29
CA VAL A 32 -4.15 -7.32 7.54
C VAL A 32 -5.01 -6.38 8.39
N ASP A 33 -5.77 -6.92 9.35
CA ASP A 33 -6.65 -6.14 10.24
C ASP A 33 -5.93 -5.66 11.51
N SER A 34 -4.65 -6.02 11.68
CA SER A 34 -3.86 -5.64 12.84
C SER A 34 -3.41 -4.19 12.79
N TYR A 35 -3.54 -3.51 13.94
CA TYR A 35 -2.94 -2.20 14.16
C TYR A 35 -1.51 -2.40 14.68
N ILE A 36 -0.50 -1.93 13.95
CA ILE A 36 0.91 -2.07 14.36
C ILE A 36 1.20 -1.44 15.73
N ILE A 37 0.46 -0.40 16.10
CA ILE A 37 0.58 0.19 17.44
C ILE A 37 0.19 -0.80 18.55
N GLU A 38 -0.58 -1.84 18.24
CA GLU A 38 -0.99 -2.89 19.19
C GLU A 38 -0.04 -4.09 19.17
N PHE A 39 1.13 -3.98 18.53
CA PHE A 39 2.09 -5.08 18.38
C PHE A 39 2.38 -5.80 19.70
N PHE A 40 2.63 -5.04 20.76
CA PHE A 40 2.90 -5.58 22.09
C PHE A 40 1.63 -5.86 22.88
N THR A 41 0.66 -4.94 22.85
CA THR A 41 -0.54 -5.02 23.69
C THR A 41 -1.44 -6.19 23.31
N ASP A 42 -1.48 -6.57 22.03
CA ASP A 42 -2.27 -7.68 21.51
C ASP A 42 -1.38 -8.89 21.12
N ASN A 43 -0.10 -8.90 21.53
CA ASN A 43 0.92 -9.92 21.21
C ASN A 43 0.89 -10.37 19.74
N LEU A 44 1.00 -9.42 18.81
CA LEU A 44 0.84 -9.71 17.39
C LEU A 44 1.91 -10.66 16.85
N TRP A 45 3.14 -10.58 17.37
CA TRP A 45 4.21 -11.50 17.00
C TRP A 45 3.88 -12.95 17.36
N GLY A 46 3.38 -13.19 18.57
CA GLY A 46 3.01 -14.52 19.04
C GLY A 46 1.86 -15.18 18.27
N LYS A 47 1.06 -14.39 17.53
CA LYS A 47 -0.02 -14.88 16.66
C LYS A 47 0.48 -15.43 15.32
N LEU A 48 1.73 -15.16 14.93
CA LEU A 48 2.32 -15.72 13.71
C LEU A 48 2.67 -17.20 13.91
N PRO A 49 2.66 -18.03 12.86
CA PRO A 49 3.19 -19.39 12.94
C PRO A 49 4.63 -19.40 13.48
N TYR A 50 4.96 -20.33 14.37
CA TYR A 50 6.31 -20.42 14.97
C TYR A 50 7.41 -20.50 13.90
N SER A 51 7.17 -21.23 12.82
CA SER A 51 8.10 -21.35 11.70
C SER A 51 8.39 -20.01 11.00
N TRP A 52 7.42 -19.09 10.98
CA TRP A 52 7.60 -17.74 10.43
C TRP A 52 8.40 -16.88 11.40
N GLN A 53 8.07 -16.94 12.69
CA GLN A 53 8.83 -16.23 13.73
C GLN A 53 10.31 -16.62 13.70
N ALA A 54 10.62 -17.92 13.58
CA ALA A 54 11.98 -18.43 13.56
C ALA A 54 12.86 -17.84 12.45
N VAL A 55 12.31 -17.61 11.25
CA VAL A 55 13.08 -17.07 10.11
C VAL A 55 13.03 -15.55 9.99
N LEU A 56 12.03 -14.90 10.60
CA LEU A 56 11.86 -13.45 10.56
C LEU A 56 12.49 -12.73 11.77
N THR A 57 12.66 -13.43 12.89
CA THR A 57 13.29 -12.86 14.10
C THR A 57 14.71 -12.39 13.76
N ASN A 58 15.01 -11.14 14.12
CA ASN A 58 16.32 -10.51 13.87
C ASN A 58 16.75 -10.45 12.40
N LEU A 59 15.84 -10.62 11.44
CA LEU A 59 16.16 -10.48 10.03
C LEU A 59 16.52 -9.02 9.71
N PRO A 60 17.70 -8.72 9.13
CA PRO A 60 18.09 -7.36 8.82
C PRO A 60 17.13 -6.67 7.85
N SER A 61 16.82 -5.40 8.08
CA SER A 61 15.87 -4.64 7.27
C SER A 61 16.17 -4.69 5.75
N PRO A 62 17.42 -4.58 5.26
CA PRO A 62 17.70 -4.71 3.83
C PRO A 62 17.38 -6.10 3.26
N GLN A 63 17.64 -7.16 4.04
CA GLN A 63 17.30 -8.53 3.63
C GLN A 63 15.78 -8.69 3.58
N LEU A 64 15.06 -8.21 4.59
CA LEU A 64 13.60 -8.20 4.61
C LEU A 64 12.99 -7.54 3.34
N ALA A 65 13.58 -6.44 2.87
CA ALA A 65 13.16 -5.81 1.61
C ALA A 65 13.33 -6.76 0.42
N ALA A 66 14.55 -7.30 0.25
CA ALA A 66 14.91 -8.13 -0.90
C ALA A 66 14.16 -9.47 -0.93
N VAL A 67 14.06 -10.15 0.22
CA VAL A 67 13.54 -11.52 0.27
C VAL A 67 12.02 -11.58 0.49
N LEU A 68 11.40 -10.58 1.15
CA LEU A 68 9.95 -10.59 1.44
C LEU A 68 9.14 -9.68 0.50
N LEU A 69 9.53 -8.41 0.35
CA LEU A 69 8.70 -7.40 -0.32
C LEU A 69 8.95 -7.30 -1.82
N GLU A 70 10.18 -7.56 -2.26
CA GLU A 70 10.59 -7.37 -3.64
C GLU A 70 10.32 -8.62 -4.51
N LYS A 71 9.90 -8.35 -5.75
CA LYS A 71 9.85 -9.34 -6.84
C LYS A 71 11.26 -9.49 -7.44
N GLY A 72 12.23 -9.93 -6.64
CA GLY A 72 13.59 -10.22 -7.12
C GLY A 72 13.61 -11.38 -8.12
N LYS A 73 14.61 -11.41 -9.01
CA LYS A 73 14.93 -12.64 -9.75
C LYS A 73 15.41 -13.69 -8.74
N PRO A 74 14.97 -14.96 -8.82
CA PRO A 74 15.36 -16.00 -7.86
C PRO A 74 16.87 -16.13 -7.67
N GLU A 75 17.65 -15.83 -8.72
CA GLU A 75 19.11 -15.93 -8.78
C GLU A 75 19.84 -14.85 -7.95
N GLU A 76 19.19 -13.73 -7.64
CA GLU A 76 19.78 -12.60 -6.88
C GLU A 76 19.42 -12.64 -5.39
N VAL A 77 18.50 -13.53 -4.98
CA VAL A 77 17.97 -13.59 -3.61
C VAL A 77 18.74 -14.63 -2.81
N CYS A 78 19.70 -14.18 -2.01
CA CYS A 78 20.43 -15.05 -1.08
C CYS A 78 19.62 -15.26 0.21
N TYR A 79 19.14 -16.50 0.41
CA TYR A 79 18.55 -16.93 1.67
C TYR A 79 19.66 -17.45 2.59
N SER A 80 19.82 -16.87 3.77
CA SER A 80 20.71 -17.43 4.81
C SER A 80 20.18 -18.73 5.39
N VAL A 81 18.85 -18.90 5.38
CA VAL A 81 18.12 -20.07 5.88
C VAL A 81 16.93 -20.33 4.95
N VAL A 82 16.63 -21.60 4.68
CA VAL A 82 15.45 -21.98 3.87
C VAL A 82 14.18 -21.55 4.60
N TRP A 83 13.36 -20.72 3.94
CA TRP A 83 12.11 -20.24 4.50
C TRP A 83 11.02 -21.32 4.50
N PRO A 84 10.08 -21.31 5.47
CA PRO A 84 8.95 -22.21 5.48
C PRO A 84 8.12 -22.08 4.20
N LEU A 85 7.67 -23.21 3.64
CA LEU A 85 6.85 -23.22 2.43
C LEU A 85 5.60 -22.35 2.56
N SER A 86 4.99 -22.30 3.75
CA SER A 86 3.82 -21.45 4.00
C SER A 86 4.13 -19.95 3.87
N LEU A 87 5.32 -19.49 4.29
CA LEU A 87 5.74 -18.09 4.14
C LEU A 87 6.09 -17.76 2.68
N LEU A 88 6.72 -18.69 1.98
CA LEU A 88 6.99 -18.56 0.54
C LEU A 88 5.68 -18.53 -0.27
N ALA A 89 4.74 -19.41 0.05
CA ALA A 89 3.41 -19.44 -0.56
C ALA A 89 2.62 -18.16 -0.26
N PHE A 90 2.69 -17.64 0.98
CA PHE A 90 2.12 -16.34 1.35
C PHE A 90 2.65 -15.22 0.46
N LYS A 91 3.97 -15.09 0.33
CA LYS A 91 4.62 -14.11 -0.54
C LYS A 91 4.19 -14.26 -2.01
N ALA A 92 4.30 -15.48 -2.55
CA ALA A 92 3.97 -15.76 -3.94
C ALA A 92 2.50 -15.45 -4.25
N THR A 93 1.59 -15.80 -3.34
CA THR A 93 0.16 -15.53 -3.45
C THR A 93 -0.13 -14.04 -3.45
N ALA A 94 0.45 -13.29 -2.50
CA ALA A 94 0.29 -11.84 -2.41
C ALA A 94 0.78 -11.12 -3.68
N HIS A 95 1.89 -11.57 -4.27
CA HIS A 95 2.40 -10.99 -5.51
C HIS A 95 1.65 -11.38 -6.78
N THR A 96 1.02 -12.57 -6.79
CA THR A 96 0.36 -13.13 -7.98
C THR A 96 -1.09 -12.67 -8.10
N LEU A 97 -1.80 -12.55 -6.98
CA LEU A 97 -3.21 -12.14 -6.98
C LEU A 97 -3.40 -10.62 -7.09
N ALA A 98 -2.38 -9.82 -6.73
CA ALA A 98 -2.44 -8.38 -6.89
C ALA A 98 -2.37 -7.97 -8.38
N PHE A 99 -3.11 -6.92 -8.74
CA PHE A 99 -2.91 -6.28 -10.04
C PHE A 99 -1.48 -5.76 -10.20
N SER A 100 -0.97 -5.83 -11.44
CA SER A 100 0.35 -5.31 -11.73
C SER A 100 0.38 -3.79 -11.60
N ARG A 101 1.33 -3.29 -10.82
CA ARG A 101 1.58 -1.87 -10.61
C ARG A 101 2.64 -1.32 -11.57
N THR A 102 3.21 -2.14 -12.45
CA THR A 102 4.22 -1.70 -13.40
C THR A 102 3.56 -1.05 -14.62
N PRO A 103 3.86 0.22 -14.94
CA PRO A 103 3.40 0.84 -16.19
C PRO A 103 3.87 0.03 -17.40
N HIS A 104 2.97 -0.29 -18.33
CA HIS A 104 3.33 -0.95 -19.58
C HIS A 104 4.10 0.05 -20.47
N GLY A 105 5.19 -0.38 -21.10
CA GLY A 105 5.96 0.44 -22.06
C GLY A 105 7.05 1.36 -21.49
N ARG A 106 7.10 1.61 -20.17
CA ARG A 106 8.16 2.46 -19.59
C ARG A 106 9.43 1.67 -19.27
N GLY A 107 10.32 1.58 -20.25
CA GLY A 107 11.73 1.32 -20.01
C GLY A 107 12.33 2.40 -19.12
N GLY A 108 12.99 1.98 -18.03
CA GLY A 108 13.76 2.86 -17.17
C GLY A 108 12.99 3.43 -15.99
N ALA A 109 12.81 2.63 -14.93
CA ALA A 109 12.79 3.22 -13.60
C ALA A 109 14.14 3.96 -13.43
N SER A 110 14.10 5.30 -13.38
CA SER A 110 15.26 6.06 -12.90
C SER A 110 15.69 5.49 -11.55
N ALA A 111 16.99 5.35 -11.31
CA ALA A 111 17.56 4.91 -10.02
C ALA A 111 17.01 5.71 -8.80
N THR A 112 16.40 6.88 -9.05
CA THR A 112 15.80 7.75 -8.03
C THR A 112 14.30 7.57 -7.82
N GLY A 113 13.62 6.73 -8.60
CA GLY A 113 12.16 6.53 -8.55
C GLY A 113 11.32 7.74 -8.98
N ARG A 114 11.93 8.85 -9.39
CA ARG A 114 11.25 10.10 -9.74
C ARG A 114 10.98 10.21 -11.25
N PRO A 115 9.80 10.73 -11.67
CA PRO A 115 9.50 10.93 -13.09
C PRO A 115 10.46 11.93 -13.75
N GLU A 116 10.75 11.71 -15.05
CA GLU A 116 11.70 12.53 -15.80
C GLU A 116 11.33 14.02 -15.89
N GLU A 117 10.04 14.33 -15.82
CA GLU A 117 9.52 15.70 -15.87
C GLU A 117 9.95 16.59 -14.69
N PHE A 118 10.59 16.01 -13.66
CA PHE A 118 11.15 16.72 -12.49
C PHE A 118 12.68 16.65 -12.40
N ARG A 119 13.38 16.30 -13.49
CA ARG A 119 14.86 16.25 -13.52
C ARG A 119 15.48 17.64 -13.34
N GLU A 120 15.02 18.62 -14.11
CA GLU A 120 15.51 20.00 -14.05
C GLU A 120 15.02 20.75 -12.81
N ASN A 121 13.74 20.57 -12.46
CA ASN A 121 13.13 21.20 -11.30
C ASN A 121 12.37 20.16 -10.46
N ARG A 122 12.80 19.99 -9.21
CA ARG A 122 12.21 19.01 -8.28
C ARG A 122 10.77 19.36 -7.87
N CYS A 123 10.37 20.62 -8.01
CA CYS A 123 9.09 21.14 -7.54
C CYS A 123 8.10 21.42 -8.69
N GLN A 124 8.58 21.47 -9.93
CA GLN A 124 7.82 21.96 -11.07
C GLN A 124 8.04 21.04 -12.27
N SER A 125 6.97 20.47 -12.82
CA SER A 125 7.04 19.63 -14.01
C SER A 125 7.38 20.48 -15.24
N ALA A 126 8.51 20.18 -15.90
CA ALA A 126 8.88 20.82 -17.17
C ALA A 126 7.86 20.54 -18.28
N LYS A 127 7.17 19.38 -18.21
CA LYS A 127 6.24 18.88 -19.23
C LYS A 127 4.77 19.27 -19.01
N LEU A 128 4.49 20.23 -18.13
CA LEU A 128 3.12 20.69 -17.80
C LEU A 128 3.02 22.21 -18.01
N ASN A 129 1.90 22.76 -18.46
CA ASN A 129 1.75 24.23 -18.62
C ASN A 129 1.88 24.93 -17.24
N PRO A 130 2.59 26.07 -17.12
CA PRO A 130 2.76 26.80 -15.86
C PRO A 130 1.47 27.08 -15.08
N LEU A 131 0.35 27.31 -15.77
CA LEU A 131 -0.96 27.53 -15.13
C LEU A 131 -1.41 26.34 -14.26
N PHE A 132 -1.08 25.11 -14.68
CA PHE A 132 -1.44 23.89 -13.94
C PHE A 132 -0.42 23.50 -12.86
N ARG A 133 0.67 24.27 -12.69
CA ARG A 133 1.67 23.99 -11.64
C ARG A 133 1.53 24.90 -10.42
N LYS A 134 0.88 26.06 -10.57
CA LYS A 134 0.76 27.07 -9.51
C LYS A 134 -0.02 26.51 -8.31
N HIS A 135 0.59 26.52 -7.12
CA HIS A 135 0.05 25.94 -5.88
C HIS A 135 -0.27 24.44 -5.91
N VAL A 136 0.23 23.70 -6.92
CA VAL A 136 0.03 22.26 -7.04
C VAL A 136 1.30 21.53 -6.61
N LYS A 137 1.20 20.60 -5.66
CA LYS A 137 2.35 19.78 -5.23
C LYS A 137 2.90 18.92 -6.39
N PRO A 138 4.20 18.59 -6.43
CA PRO A 138 4.81 17.83 -7.53
C PRO A 138 4.08 16.51 -7.86
N LYS A 139 3.70 15.74 -6.85
CA LYS A 139 2.88 14.53 -7.01
C LYS A 139 1.59 14.80 -7.80
N LYS A 140 0.87 15.86 -7.45
CA LYS A 140 -0.38 16.24 -8.10
C LYS A 140 -0.16 16.73 -9.52
N GLN A 141 0.94 17.44 -9.78
CA GLN A 141 1.32 17.83 -11.16
C GLN A 141 1.53 16.60 -12.05
N HIS A 142 2.18 15.55 -11.53
CA HIS A 142 2.35 14.29 -12.25
C HIS A 142 1.02 13.60 -12.55
N GLU A 143 0.15 13.48 -11.54
CA GLU A 143 -1.19 12.90 -11.69
C GLU A 143 -2.00 13.66 -12.76
N ILE A 144 -2.04 15.00 -12.68
CA ILE A 144 -2.74 15.86 -13.64
C ILE A 144 -2.21 15.64 -15.05
N ARG A 145 -0.88 15.63 -15.23
CA ARG A 145 -0.27 15.44 -16.56
C ARG A 145 -0.64 14.08 -17.15
N GLN A 146 -0.49 12.99 -16.38
CA GLN A 146 -0.78 11.65 -16.90
C GLN A 146 -2.27 11.45 -17.15
N LEU A 147 -3.14 11.88 -16.23
CA LEU A 147 -4.59 11.80 -16.42
C LEU A 147 -5.04 12.64 -17.61
N GLY A 148 -4.49 13.84 -17.79
CA GLY A 148 -4.81 14.70 -18.94
C GLY A 148 -4.54 14.03 -20.29
N LYS A 149 -3.48 13.23 -20.40
CA LYS A 149 -3.21 12.43 -21.61
C LYS A 149 -4.29 11.39 -21.87
N VAL A 150 -4.71 10.67 -20.83
CA VAL A 150 -5.76 9.64 -20.92
C VAL A 150 -7.10 10.28 -21.27
N VAL A 151 -7.47 11.37 -20.58
CA VAL A 151 -8.71 12.11 -20.83
C VAL A 151 -8.76 12.64 -22.26
N LYS A 152 -7.67 13.24 -22.76
CA LYS A 152 -7.59 13.74 -24.14
C LYS A 152 -7.87 12.63 -25.16
N LYS A 153 -7.17 11.49 -25.04
CA LYS A 153 -7.36 10.36 -25.96
C LYS A 153 -8.76 9.76 -25.86
N LEU A 154 -9.30 9.63 -24.64
CA LEU A 154 -10.68 9.17 -24.46
C LEU A 154 -11.68 10.13 -25.10
N SER A 155 -11.53 11.45 -24.92
CA SER A 155 -12.44 12.43 -25.53
C SER A 155 -12.41 12.40 -27.06
N GLU A 156 -11.23 12.20 -27.67
CA GLU A 156 -11.08 12.08 -29.12
C GLU A 156 -11.84 10.86 -29.69
N ILE A 157 -11.90 9.78 -28.92
CA ILE A 157 -12.48 8.50 -29.36
C ILE A 157 -13.96 8.42 -29.03
N THR A 158 -14.35 8.80 -27.82
CA THR A 158 -15.76 8.78 -27.40
C THR A 158 -16.54 9.98 -27.93
N ARG A 159 -15.85 10.98 -28.52
CA ARG A 159 -16.42 12.27 -28.93
C ARG A 159 -17.18 12.94 -27.79
N CYS A 160 -16.64 12.87 -26.58
CA CYS A 160 -17.22 13.50 -25.41
C CYS A 160 -16.60 14.89 -25.20
N ASP A 161 -17.43 15.93 -25.24
CA ASP A 161 -17.00 17.31 -25.00
C ASP A 161 -17.05 17.72 -23.52
N GLN A 162 -17.70 16.89 -22.69
CA GLN A 162 -17.84 17.15 -21.25
C GLN A 162 -17.15 16.07 -20.43
N VAL A 163 -16.33 16.52 -19.49
CA VAL A 163 -15.64 15.68 -18.51
C VAL A 163 -16.07 16.13 -17.13
N VAL A 164 -16.61 15.20 -16.35
CA VAL A 164 -17.00 15.44 -14.95
C VAL A 164 -16.01 14.70 -14.05
N ASP A 165 -15.29 15.44 -13.21
CA ASP A 165 -14.48 14.85 -12.15
C ASP A 165 -15.35 14.65 -10.91
N ILE A 166 -15.70 13.40 -10.60
CA ILE A 166 -16.42 13.05 -9.38
C ILE A 166 -15.39 12.67 -8.32
N GLY A 167 -15.11 13.60 -7.41
CA GLY A 167 -14.26 13.34 -6.26
C GLY A 167 -14.80 12.16 -5.43
N SER A 168 -13.95 11.18 -5.16
CA SER A 168 -14.29 9.93 -4.49
C SER A 168 -14.51 10.07 -2.98
N GLY A 169 -15.35 11.02 -2.54
CA GLY A 169 -15.75 11.19 -1.14
C GLY A 169 -16.01 9.83 -0.46
N GLN A 170 -15.72 9.73 0.84
CA GLN A 170 -15.54 8.50 1.64
C GLN A 170 -16.64 7.40 1.54
N ARG A 171 -17.71 7.61 0.79
CA ARG A 171 -18.80 6.66 0.56
C ARG A 171 -18.44 5.67 -0.54
N HIS A 172 -18.31 4.42 -0.12
CA HIS A 172 -18.10 3.28 -1.00
C HIS A 172 -19.46 2.78 -1.48
N PRO A 173 -19.76 2.77 -2.80
CA PRO A 173 -20.83 1.96 -3.33
C PRO A 173 -20.70 0.52 -2.83
N ARG A 174 -21.79 0.04 -2.25
CA ARG A 174 -22.00 -1.30 -1.74
C ARG A 174 -22.60 -2.09 -2.89
N TRP A 175 -22.02 -3.24 -3.20
CA TRP A 175 -22.66 -4.16 -4.11
C TRP A 175 -24.00 -4.65 -3.52
N ALA A 176 -25.06 -4.48 -4.29
CA ALA A 176 -26.44 -4.83 -3.93
C ALA A 176 -27.08 -5.76 -4.98
N GLY A 177 -26.27 -6.57 -5.69
CA GLY A 177 -26.73 -7.49 -6.73
C GLY A 177 -26.51 -8.96 -6.36
N GLY A 178 -27.56 -9.60 -5.85
CA GLY A 178 -27.99 -11.02 -5.88
C GLY A 178 -27.06 -12.23 -6.06
N ALA A 179 -25.78 -12.11 -6.43
CA ALA A 179 -24.86 -13.24 -6.61
C ALA A 179 -23.53 -12.94 -5.91
N ALA A 180 -23.60 -12.91 -4.57
CA ALA A 180 -22.64 -12.23 -3.72
C ALA A 180 -21.27 -12.97 -3.56
N LEU A 181 -20.15 -12.41 -4.06
CA LEU A 181 -18.83 -12.42 -3.40
C LEU A 181 -19.11 -12.39 -1.90
N PRO A 182 -18.60 -13.38 -1.15
CA PRO A 182 -18.88 -13.51 0.27
C PRO A 182 -18.67 -12.16 0.96
N ARG A 183 -19.65 -11.78 1.78
CA ARG A 183 -19.63 -10.55 2.58
C ARG A 183 -18.35 -10.47 3.42
N HIS A 184 -17.31 -9.83 2.90
CA HIS A 184 -16.24 -9.30 3.73
C HIS A 184 -16.37 -7.79 3.69
N ALA A 185 -17.01 -7.25 4.73
CA ALA A 185 -16.86 -5.83 5.03
C ALA A 185 -15.39 -5.62 5.37
N LEU A 186 -14.56 -5.28 4.36
CA LEU A 186 -13.15 -4.96 4.56
C LEU A 186 -13.05 -3.99 5.73
N SER A 187 -12.28 -4.38 6.74
CA SER A 187 -12.15 -3.57 7.94
C SER A 187 -11.64 -2.18 7.56
N TYR A 188 -11.87 -1.19 8.43
CA TYR A 188 -11.26 0.12 8.24
C TYR A 188 -9.73 -0.02 8.11
N LYS A 189 -9.12 -0.91 8.90
CA LYS A 189 -7.68 -1.10 8.90
C LYS A 189 -7.16 -1.72 7.59
N ALA A 190 -7.85 -2.70 7.03
CA ALA A 190 -7.50 -3.27 5.73
C ALA A 190 -7.59 -2.22 4.61
N ARG A 191 -8.63 -1.38 4.61
CA ARG A 191 -8.80 -0.30 3.63
C ARG A 191 -7.73 0.79 3.79
N GLU A 192 -7.34 1.09 5.02
CA GLU A 192 -6.23 2.00 5.30
C GLU A 192 -4.89 1.39 4.85
N ALA A 193 -4.69 0.08 5.06
CA ALA A 193 -3.53 -0.67 4.58
C ALA A 193 -3.35 -0.52 3.06
N ALA A 194 -4.43 -0.60 2.28
CA ALA A 194 -4.43 -0.42 0.82
C ALA A 194 -3.91 0.96 0.35
N CYS A 195 -3.86 1.95 1.23
CA CYS A 195 -3.32 3.27 0.91
C CYS A 195 -1.77 3.34 1.01
N HIS A 196 -1.13 2.32 1.59
CA HIS A 196 0.32 2.28 1.74
C HIS A 196 1.03 1.82 0.45
N ALA A 197 2.23 2.36 0.24
CA ALA A 197 3.11 2.00 -0.87
C ALA A 197 4.15 0.97 -0.41
N ILE A 198 4.20 -0.18 -1.07
CA ILE A 198 5.22 -1.20 -0.77
C ILE A 198 6.60 -0.73 -1.26
N GLU A 199 6.65 0.02 -2.36
CA GLU A 199 7.87 0.47 -3.03
C GLU A 199 8.67 1.46 -2.18
N ASP A 200 7.99 2.47 -1.61
CA ASP A 200 8.63 3.46 -0.73
C ASP A 200 9.11 2.81 0.58
N TYR A 201 8.36 1.86 1.11
CA TYR A 201 8.75 1.14 2.30
C TYR A 201 9.95 0.22 2.07
N ALA A 202 9.98 -0.52 0.95
CA ALA A 202 11.14 -1.33 0.55
C ALA A 202 12.41 -0.47 0.41
N LEU A 203 12.30 0.74 -0.14
CA LEU A 203 13.43 1.69 -0.20
C LEU A 203 13.92 2.09 1.20
N ARG A 204 13.00 2.35 2.14
CA ARG A 204 13.36 2.67 3.55
C ARG A 204 14.05 1.49 4.23
N LEU A 205 13.60 0.27 3.97
CA LEU A 205 14.22 -0.95 4.48
C LEU A 205 15.65 -1.13 3.95
N ARG A 206 15.85 -0.98 2.63
CA ARG A 206 17.18 -1.06 2.00
C ARG A 206 18.15 -0.01 2.54
N SER A 207 17.69 1.22 2.71
CA SER A 207 18.50 2.33 3.24
C SER A 207 18.68 2.31 4.76
N LYS A 208 18.15 1.29 5.47
CA LYS A 208 18.14 1.22 6.94
C LYS A 208 17.63 2.53 7.56
N SER A 209 16.56 3.08 6.99
CA SER A 209 16.09 4.41 7.34
C SER A 209 15.76 4.48 8.84
N PRO A 210 16.25 5.50 9.57
CA PRO A 210 15.97 5.65 11.00
C PRO A 210 14.49 5.81 11.29
N ILE A 211 13.67 6.15 10.28
CA ILE A 211 12.23 6.30 10.41
C ILE A 211 11.52 4.98 10.76
N LEU A 212 12.13 3.83 10.44
CA LEU A 212 11.57 2.51 10.75
C LEU A 212 11.36 2.31 12.25
N ARG A 213 12.21 2.92 13.10
CA ARG A 213 12.08 2.89 14.56
C ARG A 213 10.74 3.44 15.06
N THR A 214 10.13 4.34 14.29
CA THR A 214 8.86 4.99 14.64
C THR A 214 7.73 3.97 14.83
N HIS A 215 7.75 2.84 14.11
CA HIS A 215 6.75 1.79 14.31
C HIS A 215 6.85 1.17 15.71
N CYS A 216 8.08 0.89 16.16
CA CYS A 216 8.34 0.35 17.49
C CYS A 216 8.05 1.38 18.58
N TYR A 217 8.42 2.65 18.37
CA TYR A 217 8.11 3.75 19.28
C TYR A 217 6.59 3.91 19.48
N ARG A 218 5.81 3.90 18.39
CA ARG A 218 4.34 4.00 18.48
C ARG A 218 3.72 2.79 19.20
N ALA A 219 4.25 1.59 18.95
CA ALA A 219 3.75 0.39 19.61
C ALA A 219 4.07 0.36 21.11
N THR A 220 5.26 0.83 21.48
CA THR A 220 5.67 0.95 22.89
C THR A 220 4.86 2.04 23.59
N LEU A 221 4.62 3.18 22.93
CA LEU A 221 3.75 4.24 23.45
C LEU A 221 2.31 3.76 23.67
N GLU A 222 1.72 2.98 22.77
CA GLU A 222 0.38 2.40 22.96
C GLU A 222 0.33 1.51 24.21
N MET A 223 1.42 0.78 24.51
CA MET A 223 1.49 0.02 25.76
C MET A 223 1.46 0.96 26.97
N LEU A 224 2.25 2.03 26.98
CA LEU A 224 2.23 3.01 28.08
C LEU A 224 0.85 3.66 28.25
N ILE A 225 0.18 3.99 27.14
CA ILE A 225 -1.18 4.56 27.15
C ILE A 225 -2.17 3.58 27.78
N ARG A 226 -2.16 2.31 27.35
CA ARG A 226 -3.09 1.28 27.88
C ARG A 226 -2.77 0.89 29.32
N ALA A 227 -1.50 0.99 29.75
CA ALA A 227 -1.11 0.79 31.13
C ALA A 227 -1.62 1.92 32.04
N ALA A 228 -1.60 3.16 31.56
CA ALA A 228 -2.11 4.33 32.28
C ALA A 228 -3.65 4.38 32.31
N ASP A 229 -4.31 4.02 31.21
CA ASP A 229 -5.76 3.95 31.12
C ASP A 229 -6.20 2.85 30.13
N PRO A 230 -6.72 1.70 30.62
CA PRO A 230 -7.17 0.60 29.78
C PRO A 230 -8.32 0.96 28.81
N ALA A 231 -9.09 2.01 29.08
CA ALA A 231 -10.17 2.47 28.19
C ALA A 231 -9.63 3.27 26.99
N LYS A 232 -8.42 3.83 27.09
CA LYS A 232 -7.76 4.55 25.99
C LYS A 232 -7.11 3.54 25.03
N ARG A 233 -7.75 3.29 23.90
CA ARG A 233 -7.27 2.38 22.86
C ARG A 233 -7.25 3.06 21.49
N ARG A 234 -6.16 2.88 20.73
CA ARG A 234 -6.01 3.42 19.36
C ARG A 234 -6.29 4.91 19.27
N LEU A 235 -5.84 5.65 20.28
CA LEU A 235 -5.99 7.11 20.26
C LEU A 235 -5.21 7.66 19.06
N GLY A 236 -5.82 8.62 18.38
CA GLY A 236 -5.19 9.32 17.25
C GLY A 236 -4.05 10.21 17.74
N VAL A 237 -2.90 9.61 18.09
CA VAL A 237 -1.70 10.35 18.45
C VAL A 237 -1.26 11.14 17.21
N GLN A 238 -1.28 12.47 17.32
CA GLN A 238 -0.81 13.35 16.25
C GLN A 238 0.64 13.01 15.89
N THR A 239 1.01 13.23 14.63
CA THR A 239 2.37 12.95 14.16
C THR A 239 3.39 13.79 14.92
N ILE A 240 4.22 13.14 15.72
CA ILE A 240 5.34 13.79 16.41
C ILE A 240 6.44 14.08 15.39
N ASN A 241 6.76 15.36 15.21
CA ASN A 241 7.77 15.81 14.27
C ASN A 241 9.14 15.21 14.62
N LYS A 242 9.84 14.70 13.60
CA LYS A 242 11.19 14.11 13.73
C LYS A 242 11.29 13.06 14.84
N ALA A 243 10.23 12.27 15.08
CA ALA A 243 10.22 11.19 16.08
C ALA A 243 11.44 10.27 16.03
N HIS A 244 11.94 9.99 14.83
CA HIS A 244 13.15 9.21 14.60
C HIS A 244 14.46 9.90 15.01
N GLN A 245 14.46 11.09 15.59
CA GLN A 245 15.66 11.77 16.11
C GLN A 245 15.62 11.87 17.63
N LEU A 246 14.49 11.52 18.24
CA LEU A 246 14.26 11.62 19.68
C LEU A 246 14.70 10.33 20.38
N ALA A 247 15.18 10.49 21.61
CA ALA A 247 15.20 9.40 22.57
C ALA A 247 13.76 8.95 22.86
N PHE A 248 13.57 7.69 23.24
CA PHE A 248 12.23 7.15 23.41
C PHE A 248 11.48 7.84 24.55
N GLU A 249 12.17 8.24 25.62
CA GLU A 249 11.62 8.92 26.78
C GLU A 249 11.02 10.27 26.41
N GLU A 250 11.73 11.05 25.59
CA GLU A 250 11.24 12.31 25.08
C GLU A 250 10.05 12.12 24.13
N TYR A 251 10.14 11.10 23.27
CA TYR A 251 9.02 10.72 22.40
C TYR A 251 7.77 10.32 23.20
N ALA A 252 7.95 9.54 24.26
CA ALA A 252 6.87 9.07 25.14
C ALA A 252 6.21 10.24 25.87
N ARG A 253 7.02 11.17 26.42
CA ARG A 253 6.52 12.39 27.08
C ARG A 253 5.63 13.21 26.14
N LEU A 254 6.09 13.47 24.91
CA LEU A 254 5.30 14.19 23.90
C LEU A 254 4.04 13.41 23.50
N GLY A 255 4.16 12.09 23.33
CA GLY A 255 3.04 11.22 22.97
C GLY A 255 1.94 11.18 24.02
N LEU A 256 2.30 11.06 25.31
CA LEU A 256 1.38 11.08 26.44
C LEU A 256 0.69 12.44 26.56
N GLN A 257 1.43 13.53 26.38
CA GLN A 257 0.86 14.88 26.34
C GLN A 257 -0.20 15.04 25.24
N CYS A 258 0.04 14.50 24.04
CA CYS A 258 -0.92 14.55 22.94
C CYS A 258 -2.22 13.81 23.21
N VAL A 259 -2.24 12.86 24.15
CA VAL A 259 -3.44 12.07 24.51
C VAL A 259 -4.04 12.48 25.86
N GLY A 260 -3.56 13.57 26.46
CA GLY A 260 -4.06 14.09 27.73
C GLY A 260 -3.71 13.20 28.94
N LEU A 261 -2.61 12.45 28.85
CA LEU A 261 -2.05 11.67 29.96
C LEU A 261 -0.86 12.40 30.57
N ASP A 262 -0.52 12.04 31.82
CA ASP A 262 0.61 12.63 32.53
C ASP A 262 1.94 12.35 31.78
N PRO A 263 2.63 13.38 31.27
CA PRO A 263 3.91 13.21 30.59
C PRO A 263 5.04 12.73 31.50
N ALA A 264 4.90 12.88 32.82
CA ALA A 264 5.88 12.49 33.83
C ALA A 264 5.58 11.11 34.45
N ALA A 265 4.62 10.35 33.89
CA ALA A 265 4.31 9.01 34.35
C ALA A 265 5.57 8.13 34.42
N PRO A 266 5.77 7.35 35.51
CA PRO A 266 6.96 6.55 35.69
C PRO A 266 7.07 5.50 34.56
N LEU A 267 8.20 5.52 33.87
CA LEU A 267 8.53 4.57 32.82
C LEU A 267 9.32 3.40 33.43
N ASP A 268 8.80 2.18 33.30
CA ASP A 268 9.60 0.98 33.53
C ASP A 268 10.62 0.85 32.40
N ARG A 269 11.84 1.32 32.66
CA ARG A 269 12.95 1.31 31.70
C ARG A 269 13.30 -0.09 31.22
N ALA A 270 13.28 -1.08 32.11
CA ALA A 270 13.63 -2.45 31.75
C ALA A 270 12.60 -3.05 30.78
N CYS A 271 11.31 -2.81 31.04
CA CYS A 271 10.24 -3.21 30.13
C CYS A 271 10.37 -2.48 28.78
N VAL A 272 10.56 -1.16 28.79
CA VAL A 272 10.71 -0.35 27.57
C VAL A 272 11.90 -0.83 26.73
N ASP A 273 13.07 -1.04 27.33
CA ASP A 273 14.27 -1.50 26.62
C ASP A 273 14.05 -2.88 25.99
N SER A 274 13.36 -3.79 26.69
CA SER A 274 12.97 -5.09 26.15
C SER A 274 12.05 -4.99 24.92
N MET A 275 11.12 -4.03 24.93
CA MET A 275 10.23 -3.78 23.78
C MET A 275 10.98 -3.15 22.61
N LEU A 276 11.85 -2.17 22.87
CA LEU A 276 12.67 -1.51 21.85
C LEU A 276 13.66 -2.49 21.19
N ALA A 277 14.17 -3.47 21.94
CA ALA A 277 15.01 -4.55 21.39
C ALA A 277 14.28 -5.37 20.31
N GLN A 278 12.94 -5.42 20.34
CA GLN A 278 12.13 -6.14 19.35
C GLN A 278 11.79 -5.31 18.10
N GLN A 279 12.45 -4.16 17.87
CA GLN A 279 12.20 -3.29 16.73
C GLN A 279 12.16 -4.04 15.39
N GLN A 280 13.07 -4.99 15.16
CA GLN A 280 13.10 -5.74 13.90
C GLN A 280 11.87 -6.63 13.72
N ASN A 281 11.32 -7.19 14.80
CA ASN A 281 10.11 -8.00 14.75
C ASN A 281 8.88 -7.12 14.41
N VAL A 282 8.81 -5.90 14.95
CA VAL A 282 7.77 -4.92 14.60
C VAL A 282 7.83 -4.58 13.10
N VAL A 283 9.04 -4.33 12.59
CA VAL A 283 9.28 -4.03 11.17
C VAL A 283 8.95 -5.23 10.27
N ALA A 284 9.31 -6.44 10.67
CA ALA A 284 8.96 -7.68 9.98
C ALA A 284 7.44 -7.89 9.92
N PHE A 285 6.73 -7.73 11.04
CA PHE A 285 5.28 -7.87 11.08
C PHE A 285 4.58 -6.83 10.20
N PHE A 286 5.00 -5.57 10.26
CA PHE A 286 4.45 -4.54 9.37
C PHE A 286 4.73 -4.84 7.89
N SER A 287 5.87 -5.45 7.57
CA SER A 287 6.18 -5.88 6.21
C SER A 287 5.25 -6.99 5.71
N LEU A 288 4.88 -7.96 6.57
CA LEU A 288 3.87 -8.96 6.24
C LEU A 288 2.50 -8.31 5.95
N ALA A 289 2.07 -7.38 6.79
CA ALA A 289 0.82 -6.64 6.57
C ALA A 289 0.84 -5.82 5.28
N LEU A 290 1.97 -5.17 4.99
CA LEU A 290 2.15 -4.37 3.79
C LEU A 290 2.17 -5.21 2.51
N LEU A 291 2.62 -6.47 2.59
CA LEU A 291 2.60 -7.39 1.46
C LEU A 291 1.16 -7.76 1.04
N LEU A 292 0.20 -7.73 1.96
CA LEU A 292 -1.23 -7.95 1.69
C LEU A 292 -1.97 -6.69 1.23
N ALA A 293 -1.41 -5.49 1.43
CA ALA A 293 -2.08 -4.24 1.04
C ALA A 293 -2.50 -4.18 -0.45
N PRO A 294 -1.67 -4.63 -1.42
CA PRO A 294 -2.07 -4.67 -2.84
C PRO A 294 -3.24 -5.60 -3.14
N LEU A 295 -3.46 -6.66 -2.33
CA LEU A 295 -4.63 -7.53 -2.47
C LEU A 295 -5.92 -6.78 -2.11
N VAL A 296 -5.88 -5.98 -1.04
CA VAL A 296 -7.02 -5.16 -0.65
C VAL A 296 -7.32 -4.09 -1.70
N GLU A 297 -6.28 -3.41 -2.23
CA GLU A 297 -6.43 -2.46 -3.35
C GLU A 297 -7.05 -3.15 -4.58
N THR A 298 -6.55 -4.33 -4.94
CA THR A 298 -7.05 -5.13 -6.07
C THR A 298 -8.51 -5.52 -5.89
N LEU A 299 -8.91 -5.96 -4.70
CA LEU A 299 -10.30 -6.33 -4.41
C LEU A 299 -11.24 -5.13 -4.54
N ILE A 300 -10.84 -3.96 -4.04
CA ILE A 300 -11.63 -2.71 -4.18
C ILE A 300 -11.75 -2.32 -5.66
N LEU A 301 -10.66 -2.42 -6.43
CA LEU A 301 -10.68 -2.09 -7.86
C LEU A 301 -11.53 -3.09 -8.66
N LEU A 302 -11.49 -4.37 -8.33
CA LEU A 302 -12.33 -5.41 -8.92
C LEU A 302 -13.82 -5.15 -8.66
N ASP A 303 -14.20 -4.82 -7.42
CA ASP A 303 -15.57 -4.45 -7.06
C ASP A 303 -16.11 -3.34 -7.98
N ARG A 304 -15.31 -2.29 -8.19
CA ARG A 304 -15.70 -1.15 -9.04
C ARG A 304 -15.72 -1.49 -10.52
N MET A 305 -14.73 -2.24 -10.97
CA MET A 305 -14.64 -2.65 -12.37
C MET A 305 -15.83 -3.56 -12.73
N ILE A 306 -16.11 -4.57 -11.92
CA ILE A 306 -17.22 -5.51 -12.12
C ILE A 306 -18.56 -4.75 -12.10
N TYR A 307 -18.77 -3.86 -11.13
CA TYR A 307 -19.99 -3.05 -11.08
C TYR A 307 -20.21 -2.26 -12.37
N LEU A 308 -19.20 -1.56 -12.88
CA LEU A 308 -19.31 -0.79 -14.12
C LEU A 308 -19.55 -1.69 -15.34
N GLN A 309 -18.91 -2.85 -15.40
CA GLN A 309 -19.15 -3.84 -16.46
C GLN A 309 -20.59 -4.37 -16.44
N GLU A 310 -21.15 -4.62 -15.25
CA GLU A 310 -22.56 -5.02 -15.09
C GLU A 310 -23.53 -3.90 -15.52
N GLN A 311 -23.11 -2.63 -15.47
CA GLN A 311 -23.86 -1.50 -16.03
C GLN A 311 -23.64 -1.31 -17.56
N GLY A 312 -22.94 -2.24 -18.22
CA GLY A 312 -22.73 -2.21 -19.67
C GLY A 312 -21.54 -1.36 -20.13
N PHE A 313 -20.63 -0.96 -19.25
CA PHE A 313 -19.41 -0.24 -19.64
C PHE A 313 -18.27 -1.21 -19.97
N GLN A 314 -17.51 -0.87 -21.01
CA GLN A 314 -16.17 -1.42 -21.22
C GLN A 314 -15.25 -0.81 -20.17
N CYS A 315 -14.48 -1.65 -19.46
CA CYS A 315 -13.63 -1.21 -18.36
C CYS A 315 -12.21 -1.77 -18.49
N GLN A 316 -11.22 -0.97 -18.10
CA GLN A 316 -9.83 -1.40 -18.00
C GLN A 316 -9.11 -0.72 -16.84
N LEU A 317 -8.26 -1.48 -16.15
CA LEU A 317 -7.36 -0.96 -15.12
C LEU A 317 -5.97 -0.74 -15.71
N ILE A 318 -5.42 0.46 -15.49
CA ILE A 318 -4.16 0.89 -16.07
C ILE A 318 -3.22 1.36 -14.96
N PRO A 319 -2.01 0.78 -14.82
CA PRO A 319 -0.96 1.32 -13.96
C PRO A 319 -0.36 2.58 -14.59
N LEU A 320 -1.06 3.71 -14.45
CA LEU A 320 -0.77 4.95 -15.14
C LEU A 320 0.37 5.75 -14.51
N PHE A 321 0.43 5.80 -13.17
CA PHE A 321 1.43 6.59 -12.48
C PHE A 321 2.67 5.77 -12.12
N ASN A 322 3.78 6.46 -11.86
CA ASN A 322 4.95 5.82 -11.27
C ASN A 322 4.64 5.49 -9.79
N PRO A 323 4.62 4.21 -9.37
CA PRO A 323 4.24 3.81 -8.00
C PRO A 323 5.17 4.37 -6.92
N SER A 324 6.45 4.62 -7.22
CA SER A 324 7.40 5.23 -6.29
C SER A 324 7.13 6.72 -6.03
N PHE A 325 6.38 7.39 -6.91
CA PHE A 325 6.09 8.82 -6.81
C PHE A 325 4.61 9.12 -6.50
N SER A 326 3.70 8.38 -7.14
CA SER A 326 2.29 8.33 -6.77
C SER A 326 1.89 6.87 -6.52
N PRO A 327 1.85 6.44 -5.24
CA PRO A 327 1.56 5.05 -4.87
C PRO A 327 0.24 4.50 -5.38
N ARG A 328 -0.80 5.33 -5.43
CA ARG A 328 -2.12 4.95 -5.96
C ARG A 328 -2.07 5.06 -7.47
N ASN A 329 -1.37 4.11 -8.09
CA ASN A 329 -0.91 4.23 -9.44
C ASN A 329 -1.83 3.59 -10.48
N LEU A 330 -2.84 2.84 -10.03
CA LEU A 330 -3.86 2.22 -10.85
C LEU A 330 -5.02 3.20 -11.11
N VAL A 331 -5.45 3.26 -12.35
CA VAL A 331 -6.59 4.06 -12.81
C VAL A 331 -7.60 3.13 -13.47
N LEU A 332 -8.85 3.16 -12.99
CA LEU A 332 -9.97 2.49 -13.64
C LEU A 332 -10.53 3.42 -14.71
N VAL A 333 -10.45 2.99 -15.96
CA VAL A 333 -11.06 3.66 -17.10
C VAL A 333 -12.31 2.88 -17.49
N ALA A 334 -13.42 3.58 -17.71
CA ALA A 334 -14.65 3.00 -18.19
C ALA A 334 -15.24 3.85 -19.33
N ALA A 335 -15.72 3.20 -20.40
CA ALA A 335 -16.34 3.85 -21.55
C ALA A 335 -17.50 3.00 -22.08
N LYS A 336 -18.48 3.64 -22.74
CA LYS A 336 -19.62 2.92 -23.34
C LYS A 336 -19.22 2.10 -24.57
N ALA A 337 -18.22 2.56 -25.33
CA ALA A 337 -17.69 1.88 -26.51
C ALA A 337 -16.28 2.38 -26.84
N GLY A 338 -15.54 1.61 -27.64
CA GLY A 338 -14.26 2.00 -28.24
C GLY A 338 -13.05 1.99 -27.30
N LEU A 339 -13.16 1.38 -26.10
CA LEU A 339 -12.09 1.43 -25.10
C LEU A 339 -10.81 0.71 -25.55
N ASP A 340 -10.94 -0.48 -26.14
CA ASP A 340 -9.78 -1.29 -26.55
C ASP A 340 -8.95 -0.59 -27.64
N SER A 341 -9.63 0.12 -28.57
CA SER A 341 -8.99 0.97 -29.57
C SER A 341 -8.24 2.13 -28.92
N ALA A 342 -8.83 2.78 -27.91
CA ALA A 342 -8.22 3.91 -27.22
C ALA A 342 -6.95 3.57 -26.46
N LEU A 343 -6.94 2.40 -25.82
CA LEU A 343 -5.84 1.99 -24.97
C LEU A 343 -4.69 1.37 -25.79
N SER A 344 -4.97 0.81 -26.97
CA SER A 344 -3.94 0.35 -27.91
C SER A 344 -3.09 1.52 -28.43
N THR A 345 -3.70 2.66 -28.74
CA THR A 345 -2.99 3.90 -29.16
C THR A 345 -2.22 4.56 -28.01
N LEU A 346 -2.54 4.25 -26.75
CA LEU A 346 -1.75 4.70 -25.59
C LEU A 346 -0.43 3.95 -25.42
N ALA A 347 -0.35 2.70 -25.89
CA ALA A 347 0.84 1.87 -25.78
C ALA A 347 1.84 2.08 -26.93
N GLY A 348 1.40 2.64 -28.07
CA GLY A 348 2.22 2.81 -29.28
C GLY A 348 2.78 4.21 -29.54
N GLU A 349 2.42 5.21 -28.73
CA GLU A 349 2.94 6.58 -28.85
C GLU A 349 3.87 6.90 -27.67
N ASP A 350 5.15 6.55 -27.82
CA ASP A 350 6.26 7.15 -27.08
C ASP A 350 7.20 7.87 -28.05
#